data_AF-B2JY28-F1
#
_entry.id   AF-B2JY28-F1
#
_cell.length_a   1.000
_cell.length_b   1.000
_cell.length_c   1.000
_cell.angle_alpha   90.00
_cell.angle_beta   90.00
_cell.angle_gamma   90.00
#
_symmetry.space_group_name_H-M   'P 1'
#
loop_
_entity.id
_entity.type
_entity.pdbx_description
1 polymer ?
#
loop_
_entity_poly.entity_id
_entity_poly.type
_entity_poly.pdbx_seq_one_letter_code
_entity_poly.pdbx_strand_id
1 'polypeptide(L)'
;MKTRLTLPVAPAADAITGFPDADELAVLRAWYAGVSVRQAVARYLPAALGHGRSARGVLGRIRRKLFDVARATHRDDLVALLSHSAGERAQHAKAVAQAIDILRTARPPEPQIADDIAQWFTPRAVRVLHAHGIRTLADLTVRVPRRRQWWKAVPGLGAASARAIEAFFAAWPALTDKARALIVASQRGDIVPWETLKLPHEVDGSAGTFRAPRATCTLDASNDYEAVQSLRARERKWTSAGALKMLG
;
A
#
# COMPACT_ATOMS: atom_id res chain seq x y z
N MET A 1 -30.02 19.02 -1.79
CA MET A 1 -29.40 18.42 -0.58
C MET A 1 -27.90 18.27 -0.80
N LYS A 2 -27.08 19.15 -0.22
CA LYS A 2 -25.61 19.11 -0.32
C LYS A 2 -25.06 18.21 0.78
N THR A 3 -24.64 17.00 0.44
CA THR A 3 -23.83 16.14 1.32
C THR A 3 -22.45 16.77 1.45
N ARG A 4 -22.16 17.39 2.59
CA ARG A 4 -20.80 17.80 2.96
C ARG A 4 -19.97 16.53 3.13
N LEU A 5 -19.13 16.25 2.14
CA LEU A 5 -18.02 15.30 2.26
C LEU A 5 -16.97 15.95 3.15
N THR A 6 -16.90 15.51 4.39
CA THR A 6 -15.80 15.82 5.30
C THR A 6 -14.53 15.24 4.71
N LEU A 7 -13.63 16.11 4.25
CA LEU A 7 -12.29 15.74 3.82
C LEU A 7 -11.52 15.17 5.03
N PRO A 8 -10.75 14.09 4.90
CA PRO A 8 -9.84 13.68 5.96
C PRO A 8 -8.74 14.74 6.09
N VAL A 9 -8.72 15.41 7.23
CA VAL A 9 -7.62 16.28 7.68
C VAL A 9 -6.37 15.40 7.80
N ALA A 10 -5.28 15.81 7.18
CA ALA A 10 -3.97 15.19 7.40
C ALA A 10 -3.63 15.29 8.90
N PRO A 11 -3.25 14.19 9.58
CA PRO A 11 -2.90 14.31 10.98
C PRO A 11 -1.58 15.08 11.08
N ALA A 12 -1.68 16.31 11.57
CA ALA A 12 -0.60 16.91 12.33
C ALA A 12 -0.22 15.96 13.47
N ALA A 13 1.04 15.95 13.86
CA ALA A 13 1.65 14.98 14.78
C ALA A 13 1.17 15.08 16.26
N ASP A 14 -0.11 15.41 16.51
CA ASP A 14 -0.68 15.60 17.84
C ASP A 14 -1.84 14.63 18.09
N ALA A 15 -1.65 13.76 19.09
CA ALA A 15 -2.57 12.74 19.60
C ALA A 15 -3.09 11.71 18.57
N ILE A 16 -3.08 10.44 18.95
CA ILE A 16 -3.77 9.40 18.18
C ILE A 16 -5.24 9.79 18.09
N THR A 17 -5.69 10.23 16.91
CA THR A 17 -7.07 10.65 16.69
C THR A 17 -8.01 9.52 17.06
N GLY A 18 -8.89 9.74 18.06
CA GLY A 18 -9.82 8.74 18.55
C GLY A 18 -9.39 7.96 19.80
N PHE A 19 -8.22 8.25 20.39
CA PHE A 19 -7.85 7.71 21.70
C PHE A 19 -8.81 8.21 22.80
N PRO A 20 -9.18 7.37 23.79
CA PRO A 20 -10.06 7.81 24.87
C PRO A 20 -9.48 8.95 25.69
N ASP A 21 -10.32 9.91 26.07
CA ASP A 21 -9.90 11.01 26.94
C ASP A 21 -9.66 10.57 28.40
N ALA A 22 -9.18 11.49 29.23
CA ALA A 22 -8.82 11.20 30.62
C ALA A 22 -10.02 10.67 31.44
N ASP A 23 -11.22 11.19 31.21
CA ASP A 23 -12.44 10.82 31.93
C ASP A 23 -12.95 9.44 31.47
N GLU A 24 -12.90 9.18 30.17
CA GLU A 24 -13.17 7.87 29.57
C GLU A 24 -12.22 6.80 30.13
N LEU A 25 -10.93 7.11 30.26
CA LEU A 25 -9.97 6.21 30.90
C LEU A 25 -10.21 6.04 32.39
N ALA A 26 -10.68 7.08 33.09
CA ALA A 26 -11.05 6.98 34.51
C ALA A 26 -12.24 6.05 34.73
N VAL A 27 -13.26 6.10 33.86
CA VAL A 27 -14.37 5.11 33.85
C VAL A 27 -13.82 3.69 33.70
N LEU A 28 -12.92 3.48 32.73
CA LEU A 28 -12.37 2.16 32.44
C LEU A 28 -11.55 1.62 33.62
N ARG A 29 -10.69 2.45 34.22
CA ARG A 29 -9.90 2.09 35.42
C ARG A 29 -10.79 1.74 36.60
N ALA A 30 -11.82 2.54 36.88
CA ALA A 30 -12.76 2.27 37.95
C ALA A 30 -13.51 0.95 37.74
N TRP A 31 -13.90 0.65 36.50
CA TRP A 31 -14.52 -0.62 36.15
C TRP A 31 -13.58 -1.82 36.36
N TYR A 32 -12.30 -1.71 35.99
CA TYR A 32 -11.29 -2.75 36.28
C TYR A 32 -11.01 -2.92 37.77
N ALA A 33 -11.10 -1.83 38.55
CA ALA A 33 -10.96 -1.85 40.01
C ALA A 33 -12.17 -2.46 40.75
N GLY A 34 -13.20 -2.94 40.03
CA GLY A 34 -14.34 -3.64 40.61
C GLY A 34 -15.63 -2.83 40.68
N VAL A 35 -15.57 -1.51 40.45
CA VAL A 35 -16.74 -0.63 40.49
C VAL A 35 -17.77 -1.05 39.42
N SER A 36 -19.06 -0.90 39.73
CA SER A 36 -20.10 -1.18 38.75
C SER A 36 -20.04 -0.18 37.59
N VAL A 37 -20.39 -0.62 36.38
CA VAL A 37 -20.32 0.24 35.17
C VAL A 37 -21.15 1.52 35.34
N ARG A 38 -22.33 1.41 35.97
CA ARG A 38 -23.21 2.57 36.21
C ARG A 38 -22.56 3.58 37.16
N GLN A 39 -21.97 3.13 38.26
CA GLN A 39 -21.29 4.01 39.22
C GLN A 39 -20.03 4.65 38.61
N ALA A 40 -19.23 3.90 37.86
CA ALA A 40 -18.03 4.42 37.19
C ALA A 40 -18.40 5.53 36.20
N VAL A 41 -19.39 5.29 35.33
CA VAL A 41 -19.85 6.30 34.38
C VAL A 41 -20.48 7.49 35.09
N ALA A 42 -21.30 7.28 36.12
CA ALA A 42 -21.93 8.39 36.85
C ALA A 42 -20.90 9.30 37.53
N ARG A 43 -19.76 8.74 37.98
CA ARG A 43 -18.72 9.50 38.68
C ARG A 43 -17.81 10.28 37.73
N TYR A 44 -17.40 9.68 36.62
CA TYR A 44 -16.39 10.27 35.73
C TYR A 44 -16.96 10.82 34.42
N LEU A 45 -18.13 10.36 33.98
CA LEU A 45 -18.82 10.84 32.77
C LEU A 45 -20.33 11.04 33.02
N PRO A 46 -20.74 11.89 33.97
CA PRO A 46 -22.15 12.07 34.33
C PRO A 46 -23.01 12.54 33.14
N ALA A 47 -22.48 13.44 32.31
CA ALA A 47 -23.19 13.95 31.11
C ALA A 47 -23.39 12.86 30.03
N ALA A 48 -22.66 11.75 30.08
CA ALA A 48 -22.86 10.64 29.16
C ALA A 48 -24.13 9.83 29.50
N LEU A 49 -24.62 9.91 30.75
CA LEU A 49 -25.87 9.30 31.21
C LEU A 49 -27.04 10.23 30.89
N GLY A 50 -27.98 9.73 30.08
CA GLY A 50 -29.09 10.52 29.54
C GLY A 50 -29.21 10.36 28.02
N HIS A 51 -30.37 10.70 27.47
CA HIS A 51 -30.68 10.55 26.03
C HIS A 51 -30.69 9.09 25.53
N GLY A 52 -31.26 8.16 26.30
CA GLY A 52 -31.38 6.75 25.90
C GLY A 52 -30.06 5.95 25.89
N ARG A 53 -28.96 6.55 26.34
CA ARG A 53 -27.65 5.88 26.42
C ARG A 53 -27.52 5.09 27.72
N SER A 54 -27.17 3.80 27.61
CA SER A 54 -26.90 2.94 28.76
C SER A 54 -25.43 3.06 29.20
N ALA A 55 -25.17 2.95 30.51
CA ALA A 55 -23.80 2.93 31.06
C ALA A 55 -22.95 1.81 30.44
N ARG A 56 -23.55 0.63 30.17
CA ARG A 56 -22.89 -0.46 29.45
C ARG A 56 -22.51 -0.06 28.02
N GLY A 57 -23.38 0.67 27.33
CA GLY A 57 -23.11 1.20 25.99
C GLY A 57 -21.97 2.22 25.97
N VAL A 58 -21.85 3.04 27.02
CA VAL A 58 -20.72 3.98 27.20
C VAL A 58 -19.41 3.20 27.35
N LEU A 59 -19.34 2.25 28.29
CA LEU A 59 -18.16 1.40 28.46
C LEU A 59 -17.78 0.63 27.17
N GLY A 60 -18.80 0.11 26.47
CA GLY A 60 -18.59 -0.57 25.19
C GLY A 60 -18.01 0.34 24.11
N ARG A 61 -18.38 1.63 24.07
CA ARG A 61 -17.76 2.61 23.16
C ARG A 61 -16.31 2.89 23.52
N ILE A 62 -15.99 3.05 24.80
CA ILE A 62 -14.61 3.29 25.27
C ILE A 62 -13.72 2.10 24.88
N ARG A 63 -14.18 0.86 25.11
CA ARG A 63 -13.46 -0.35 24.68
C ARG A 63 -13.28 -0.40 23.16
N ARG A 64 -14.29 -0.02 22.36
CA ARG A 64 -14.18 0.06 20.89
C ARG A 64 -13.14 1.08 20.44
N LYS A 65 -13.08 2.27 21.03
CA LYS A 65 -12.03 3.26 20.74
C LYS A 65 -10.64 2.65 20.92
N LEU A 66 -10.40 1.91 22.01
CA LEU A 66 -9.13 1.22 22.22
C LEU A 66 -8.87 0.11 21.19
N PHE A 67 -9.89 -0.66 20.80
CA PHE A 67 -9.75 -1.64 19.71
C PHE A 67 -9.39 -0.98 18.38
N ASP A 68 -10.02 0.14 18.05
CA ASP A 68 -9.79 0.85 16.80
C ASP A 68 -8.36 1.41 16.76
N VAL A 69 -7.86 1.95 17.88
CA VAL A 69 -6.46 2.38 18.02
C VAL A 69 -5.48 1.20 17.95
N ALA A 70 -5.77 0.09 18.62
CA ALA A 70 -4.93 -1.11 18.56
C ALA A 70 -4.84 -1.67 17.13
N ARG A 71 -5.94 -1.67 16.38
CA ARG A 71 -5.95 -2.04 14.95
C ARG A 71 -5.18 -1.05 14.10
N ALA A 72 -5.38 0.25 14.30
CA ALA A 72 -4.66 1.30 13.57
C ALA A 72 -3.13 1.26 13.82
N THR A 73 -2.71 0.67 14.94
CA THR A 73 -1.29 0.47 15.30
C THR A 73 -0.81 -0.95 15.03
N HIS A 74 -1.62 -1.79 14.36
CA HIS A 74 -1.31 -3.18 14.02
C HIS A 74 -0.93 -4.06 15.23
N ARG A 75 -1.55 -3.79 16.38
CA ARG A 75 -1.38 -4.53 17.63
C ARG A 75 -2.58 -5.45 17.89
N ASP A 76 -2.74 -6.45 17.02
CA ASP A 76 -3.80 -7.46 17.14
C ASP A 76 -3.69 -8.27 18.45
N ASP A 77 -2.47 -8.39 19.00
CA ASP A 77 -2.22 -8.95 20.33
C ASP A 77 -2.96 -8.17 21.44
N LEU A 78 -2.96 -6.84 21.34
CA LEU A 78 -3.66 -5.98 22.29
C LEU A 78 -5.17 -5.99 22.07
N VAL A 79 -5.64 -6.18 20.82
CA VAL A 79 -7.06 -6.40 20.53
C VAL A 79 -7.55 -7.69 21.20
N ALA A 80 -6.80 -8.78 21.07
CA ALA A 80 -7.12 -10.05 21.71
C ALA A 80 -7.16 -9.91 23.24
N LEU A 81 -6.15 -9.26 23.83
CA LEU A 81 -6.09 -8.97 25.26
C LEU A 81 -7.30 -8.17 25.75
N LEU A 82 -7.68 -7.11 25.03
CA LEU A 82 -8.80 -6.23 25.39
C LEU A 82 -10.18 -6.88 25.15
N SER A 83 -10.25 -8.05 24.49
CA SER A 83 -11.51 -8.73 24.12
C SER A 83 -12.07 -9.67 25.20
N HIS A 84 -11.42 -9.76 26.36
CA HIS A 84 -11.86 -10.61 27.48
C HIS A 84 -13.29 -10.30 27.97
N SER A 85 -13.90 -11.27 28.65
CA SER A 85 -15.24 -11.14 29.23
C SER A 85 -15.24 -10.23 30.46
N ALA A 86 -16.42 -9.74 30.85
CA ALA A 86 -16.54 -8.89 32.05
C ALA A 86 -16.19 -9.65 33.35
N GLY A 87 -16.32 -10.97 33.37
CA GLY A 87 -15.98 -11.81 34.53
C GLY A 87 -14.47 -11.88 34.79
N GLU A 88 -13.67 -11.87 33.74
CA GLU A 88 -12.20 -11.99 33.80
C GLU A 88 -11.49 -10.65 34.04
N ARG A 89 -12.26 -9.56 34.21
CA ARG A 89 -11.71 -8.19 34.29
C ARG A 89 -10.63 -8.04 35.36
N ALA A 90 -10.77 -8.69 36.51
CA ALA A 90 -9.81 -8.57 37.61
C ALA A 90 -8.45 -9.18 37.24
N GLN A 91 -8.47 -10.32 36.54
CA GLN A 91 -7.25 -11.01 36.07
C GLN A 91 -6.52 -10.18 35.01
N HIS A 92 -7.26 -9.52 34.12
CA HIS A 92 -6.68 -8.73 33.03
C HIS A 92 -6.35 -7.28 33.40
N ALA A 93 -6.75 -6.77 34.57
CA ALA A 93 -6.64 -5.35 34.93
C ALA A 93 -5.22 -4.78 34.75
N LYS A 94 -4.19 -5.49 35.24
CA LYS A 94 -2.79 -5.05 35.12
C LYS A 94 -2.30 -5.05 33.67
N ALA A 95 -2.59 -6.12 32.94
CA ALA A 95 -2.20 -6.25 31.54
C ALA A 95 -2.89 -5.20 30.66
N VAL A 96 -4.16 -4.89 30.94
CA VAL A 96 -4.92 -3.85 30.22
C VAL A 96 -4.39 -2.45 30.54
N ALA A 97 -4.01 -2.18 31.79
CA ALA A 97 -3.38 -0.90 32.13
C ALA A 97 -2.08 -0.68 31.33
N GLN A 98 -1.23 -1.71 31.26
CA GLN A 98 -0.02 -1.70 30.44
C GLN A 98 -0.33 -1.54 28.94
N ALA A 99 -1.34 -2.24 28.43
CA ALA A 99 -1.78 -2.11 27.05
C ALA A 99 -2.23 -0.68 26.72
N ILE A 100 -2.96 -0.01 27.62
CA ILE A 100 -3.38 1.38 27.44
C ILE A 100 -2.16 2.32 27.38
N ASP A 101 -1.14 2.10 28.19
CA ASP A 101 0.08 2.92 28.18
C ASP A 101 0.92 2.68 26.90
N ILE A 102 0.98 1.43 26.42
CA ILE A 102 1.56 1.09 25.11
C ILE A 102 0.79 1.81 24.01
N LEU A 103 -0.55 1.66 23.96
CA LEU A 103 -1.39 2.29 22.95
C LEU A 103 -1.33 3.83 22.99
N ARG A 104 -1.09 4.44 24.16
CA ARG A 104 -0.95 5.90 24.29
C ARG A 104 0.26 6.45 23.52
N THR A 105 1.33 5.67 23.44
CA THR A 105 2.60 6.06 22.82
C THR A 105 2.85 5.37 21.47
N ALA A 106 2.06 4.35 21.15
CA ALA A 106 2.14 3.62 19.90
C ALA A 106 1.87 4.56 18.72
N ARG A 107 2.84 4.64 17.81
CA ARG A 107 2.62 5.30 16.51
C ARG A 107 2.04 4.28 15.54
N PRO A 108 1.19 4.70 14.59
CA PRO A 108 0.86 3.88 13.44
C PRO A 108 2.19 3.44 12.79
N PRO A 109 2.38 2.13 12.49
CA PRO A 109 3.57 1.70 11.78
C PRO A 109 3.65 2.45 10.44
N GLU A 110 4.86 2.80 10.01
CA GLU A 110 5.04 3.34 8.67
C GLU A 110 4.90 2.20 7.66
N PRO A 111 4.02 2.32 6.66
CA PRO A 111 3.83 1.26 5.67
C PRO A 111 5.13 1.01 4.91
N GLN A 112 5.48 -0.26 4.78
CA GLN A 112 6.60 -0.72 3.98
C GLN A 112 6.10 -1.31 2.66
N ILE A 113 6.92 -1.18 1.63
CA ILE A 113 6.66 -1.73 0.29
C ILE A 113 6.33 -3.24 0.29
N ALA A 114 6.92 -4.01 1.22
CA ALA A 114 6.73 -5.45 1.33
C ALA A 114 5.49 -5.85 2.15
N ASP A 115 4.79 -4.89 2.75
CA ASP A 115 3.64 -5.19 3.60
C ASP A 115 2.51 -5.81 2.80
N ASP A 116 1.83 -6.77 3.41
CA ASP A 116 0.62 -7.36 2.85
C ASP A 116 -0.51 -6.34 2.85
N ILE A 117 -1.21 -6.22 1.71
CA ILE A 117 -2.36 -5.33 1.55
C ILE A 117 -3.49 -5.61 2.54
N ALA A 118 -3.58 -6.82 3.08
CA ALA A 118 -4.56 -7.24 4.08
C ALA A 118 -4.45 -6.47 5.39
N GLN A 119 -3.24 -5.96 5.70
CA GLN A 119 -2.99 -5.19 6.90
C GLN A 119 -3.56 -3.76 6.81
N TRP A 120 -3.75 -3.25 5.59
CA TRP A 120 -4.03 -1.83 5.34
C TRP A 120 -5.42 -1.55 4.75
N PHE A 121 -6.05 -2.55 4.12
CA PHE A 121 -7.32 -2.35 3.41
C PHE A 121 -8.42 -3.32 3.86
N THR A 122 -9.67 -2.96 3.56
CA THR A 122 -10.83 -3.78 3.95
C THR A 122 -10.78 -5.20 3.35
N PRO A 123 -11.25 -6.25 4.06
CA PRO A 123 -11.21 -7.64 3.59
C PRO A 123 -11.86 -7.84 2.21
N ARG A 124 -12.91 -7.07 1.90
CA ARG A 124 -13.58 -7.09 0.60
C ARG A 124 -12.65 -6.63 -0.53
N ALA A 125 -11.95 -5.51 -0.34
CA ALA A 125 -11.01 -4.98 -1.33
C ALA A 125 -9.81 -5.92 -1.49
N VAL A 126 -9.26 -6.40 -0.36
CA VAL A 126 -8.13 -7.33 -0.31
C VAL A 126 -8.40 -8.60 -1.09
N ARG A 127 -9.56 -9.23 -0.89
CA ARG A 127 -9.94 -10.43 -1.64
C ARG A 127 -9.97 -10.22 -3.15
N VAL A 128 -10.47 -9.07 -3.61
CA VAL A 128 -10.48 -8.72 -5.03
C VAL A 128 -9.05 -8.48 -5.55
N LEU A 129 -8.24 -7.73 -4.80
CA LEU A 129 -6.85 -7.44 -5.17
C LEU A 129 -6.00 -8.72 -5.24
N HIS A 130 -6.13 -9.62 -4.26
CA HIS A 130 -5.46 -10.91 -4.26
C HIS A 130 -5.87 -11.80 -5.44
N ALA A 131 -7.16 -11.78 -5.84
CA ALA A 131 -7.61 -12.51 -7.03
C ALA A 131 -6.92 -12.02 -8.32
N HIS A 132 -6.45 -10.77 -8.34
CA HIS A 132 -5.65 -10.19 -9.42
C HIS A 132 -4.14 -10.31 -9.21
N GLY A 133 -3.70 -11.11 -8.24
CA GLY A 133 -2.29 -11.35 -7.91
C GLY A 133 -1.60 -10.18 -7.21
N ILE A 134 -2.35 -9.22 -6.69
CA ILE A 134 -1.81 -8.09 -5.92
C ILE A 134 -1.80 -8.50 -4.45
N ARG A 135 -0.62 -8.67 -3.86
CA ARG A 135 -0.47 -9.11 -2.47
C ARG A 135 0.21 -8.09 -1.59
N THR A 136 1.13 -7.31 -2.15
CA THR A 136 1.90 -6.33 -1.40
C THR A 136 1.56 -4.90 -1.77
N LEU A 137 1.93 -3.94 -0.91
CA LEU A 137 1.85 -2.51 -1.25
C LEU A 137 2.70 -2.19 -2.49
N ALA A 138 3.84 -2.86 -2.70
CA ALA A 138 4.65 -2.76 -3.91
C ALA A 138 3.86 -3.18 -5.17
N ASP A 139 3.22 -4.35 -5.16
CA ASP A 139 2.40 -4.82 -6.30
C ASP A 139 1.30 -3.81 -6.66
N LEU A 140 0.69 -3.23 -5.63
CA LEU A 140 -0.38 -2.27 -5.77
C LEU A 140 0.14 -0.94 -6.35
N THR A 141 1.25 -0.39 -5.83
CA THR A 141 1.87 0.85 -6.35
C THR A 141 2.37 0.74 -7.80
N VAL A 142 2.70 -0.46 -8.29
CA VAL A 142 3.10 -0.64 -9.69
C VAL A 142 1.90 -0.45 -10.63
N ARG A 143 0.70 -0.87 -10.20
CA ARG A 143 -0.51 -0.95 -11.04
C ARG A 143 -1.46 0.24 -10.87
N VAL A 144 -1.52 0.84 -9.68
CA VAL A 144 -2.54 1.81 -9.26
C VAL A 144 -2.31 3.26 -9.72
N PRO A 145 -1.12 3.88 -9.54
CA PRO A 145 -0.97 5.32 -9.73
C PRO A 145 -0.86 5.77 -11.21
N ARG A 146 -0.85 4.85 -12.18
CA ARG A 146 -0.45 5.15 -13.57
C ARG A 146 -1.61 5.46 -14.52
N ARG A 147 -2.86 5.18 -14.14
CA ARG A 147 -4.03 5.32 -15.02
C ARG A 147 -5.20 5.97 -14.27
N ARG A 148 -5.86 6.96 -14.88
CA ARG A 148 -7.16 7.43 -14.39
C ARG A 148 -8.13 6.23 -14.40
N GLN A 149 -8.87 6.02 -13.32
CA GLN A 149 -9.84 4.92 -13.19
C GLN A 149 -9.23 3.51 -13.32
N TRP A 150 -7.99 3.30 -12.85
CA TRP A 150 -7.30 2.01 -12.86
C TRP A 150 -8.13 0.83 -12.32
N TRP A 151 -9.02 1.09 -11.35
CA TRP A 151 -9.91 0.09 -10.75
C TRP A 151 -10.88 -0.55 -11.76
N LYS A 152 -11.13 0.07 -12.92
CA LYS A 152 -11.91 -0.54 -14.01
C LYS A 152 -11.26 -1.81 -14.57
N ALA A 153 -9.93 -1.92 -14.49
CA ALA A 153 -9.20 -3.12 -14.88
C ALA A 153 -9.21 -4.21 -13.80
N VAL A 154 -9.79 -3.93 -12.62
CA VAL A 154 -9.88 -4.85 -11.48
C VAL A 154 -11.37 -5.12 -11.20
N PRO A 155 -12.01 -6.07 -11.92
CA PRO A 155 -13.37 -6.50 -11.66
C PRO A 155 -13.69 -6.68 -10.17
N GLY A 156 -14.75 -6.03 -9.70
CA GLY A 156 -15.19 -6.10 -8.30
C GLY A 156 -14.59 -5.03 -7.37
N LEU A 157 -13.62 -4.25 -7.82
CA LEU A 157 -13.12 -3.10 -7.09
C LEU A 157 -13.92 -1.83 -7.43
N GLY A 158 -14.72 -1.37 -6.47
CA GLY A 158 -15.54 -0.16 -6.64
C GLY A 158 -14.74 1.14 -6.56
N ALA A 159 -15.27 2.21 -7.14
CA ALA A 159 -14.66 3.54 -7.12
C ALA A 159 -14.43 4.08 -5.69
N ALA A 160 -15.26 3.69 -4.72
CA ALA A 160 -15.09 4.12 -3.33
C ALA A 160 -13.83 3.49 -2.71
N SER A 161 -13.63 2.18 -2.89
CA SER A 161 -12.44 1.47 -2.44
C SER A 161 -11.18 1.97 -3.15
N ALA A 162 -11.28 2.25 -4.45
CA ALA A 162 -10.17 2.81 -5.20
C ALA A 162 -9.75 4.19 -4.68
N ARG A 163 -10.71 5.09 -4.39
CA ARG A 163 -10.42 6.39 -3.77
C ARG A 163 -9.81 6.26 -2.38
N ALA A 164 -10.23 5.28 -1.59
CA ALA A 164 -9.63 5.02 -0.27
C ALA A 164 -8.15 4.58 -0.42
N ILE A 165 -7.85 3.73 -1.40
CA ILE A 165 -6.47 3.31 -1.73
C ILE A 165 -5.65 4.51 -2.21
N GLU A 166 -6.20 5.36 -3.08
CA GLU A 166 -5.54 6.58 -3.56
C GLU A 166 -5.25 7.56 -2.41
N ALA A 167 -6.20 7.77 -1.51
CA ALA A 167 -6.02 8.61 -0.32
C ALA A 167 -4.93 8.06 0.61
N PHE A 168 -4.85 6.74 0.77
CA PHE A 168 -3.77 6.08 1.53
C PHE A 168 -2.40 6.40 0.93
N PHE A 169 -2.20 6.21 -0.38
CA PHE A 169 -0.92 6.52 -1.02
C PHE A 169 -0.59 8.01 -1.04
N ALA A 170 -1.59 8.88 -1.12
CA ALA A 170 -1.40 10.33 -0.99
C ALA A 170 -0.92 10.73 0.42
N ALA A 171 -1.30 10.00 1.45
CA ALA A 171 -0.80 10.19 2.82
C ALA A 171 0.64 9.68 3.00
N TRP A 172 1.12 8.79 2.13
CA TRP A 172 2.46 8.20 2.19
C TRP A 172 3.25 8.35 0.88
N PRO A 173 3.65 9.59 0.48
CA PRO A 173 4.39 9.81 -0.76
C PRO A 173 5.70 9.01 -0.85
N ALA A 174 6.44 8.92 0.26
CA ALA A 174 7.70 8.20 0.34
C ALA A 174 7.59 6.70 0.00
N LEU A 175 6.45 6.07 0.30
CA LEU A 175 6.17 4.68 -0.08
C LEU A 175 6.07 4.53 -1.61
N THR A 176 5.41 5.48 -2.26
CA THR A 176 5.24 5.52 -3.72
C THR A 176 6.59 5.75 -4.41
N ASP A 177 7.44 6.60 -3.84
CA ASP A 177 8.79 6.86 -4.36
C ASP A 177 9.71 5.66 -4.22
N LYS A 178 9.69 4.97 -3.07
CA LYS A 178 10.43 3.71 -2.86
C LYS A 178 10.01 2.63 -3.86
N ALA A 179 8.70 2.46 -4.07
CA ALA A 179 8.20 1.51 -5.06
C ALA A 179 8.60 1.89 -6.49
N ARG A 180 8.57 3.19 -6.83
CA ARG A 180 9.06 3.68 -8.13
C ARG A 180 10.53 3.36 -8.33
N ALA A 181 11.37 3.58 -7.33
CA ALA A 181 12.80 3.27 -7.39
C ALA A 181 13.05 1.78 -7.66
N LEU A 182 12.27 0.88 -7.04
CA LEU A 182 12.35 -0.56 -7.30
C LEU A 182 11.98 -0.96 -8.73
N ILE A 183 10.95 -0.33 -9.30
CA ILE A 183 10.57 -0.58 -10.71
C ILE A 183 11.68 -0.14 -11.66
N VAL A 184 12.29 1.03 -11.41
CA VAL A 184 13.42 1.52 -12.22
C VAL A 184 14.63 0.60 -12.07
N ALA A 185 14.90 0.10 -10.86
CA ALA A 185 15.99 -0.85 -10.63
C ALA A 185 15.79 -2.19 -11.35
N SER A 186 14.56 -2.73 -11.34
CA SER A 186 14.23 -3.99 -12.04
C SER A 186 14.27 -3.88 -13.55
N GLN A 187 13.88 -2.74 -14.13
CA GLN A 187 13.92 -2.52 -15.59
C GLN A 187 15.33 -2.44 -16.19
N ARG A 188 16.35 -2.12 -15.38
CA ARG A 188 17.74 -1.94 -15.85
C ARG A 188 18.43 -3.24 -16.30
N GLY A 189 17.78 -4.40 -16.16
CA GLY A 189 18.29 -5.68 -16.65
C GLY A 189 17.77 -6.12 -18.02
N ASP A 190 16.58 -5.66 -18.42
CA ASP A 190 15.86 -6.25 -19.57
C ASP A 190 16.06 -5.47 -20.89
N ILE A 191 16.40 -4.18 -20.80
CA ILE A 191 16.64 -3.32 -21.97
C ILE A 191 18.11 -2.92 -21.98
N VAL A 192 18.86 -3.49 -22.94
CA VAL A 192 20.25 -3.15 -23.18
C VAL A 192 20.39 -2.34 -24.47
N PRO A 193 21.40 -1.44 -24.57
CA PRO A 193 21.78 -0.86 -25.84
C PRO A 193 21.97 -1.93 -26.92
N TRP A 194 21.64 -1.60 -28.17
CA TRP A 194 21.81 -2.51 -29.30
C TRP A 194 23.25 -3.03 -29.41
N GLU A 195 24.22 -2.18 -29.06
CA GLU A 195 25.65 -2.48 -29.10
C GLU A 195 26.08 -3.55 -28.07
N THR A 196 25.30 -3.77 -27.00
CA THR A 196 25.59 -4.78 -25.97
C THR A 196 24.58 -5.92 -25.93
N LEU A 197 23.60 -5.91 -26.84
CA LEU A 197 22.60 -6.95 -26.99
C LEU A 197 23.27 -8.27 -27.42
N LYS A 198 23.02 -9.34 -26.66
CA LYS A 198 23.43 -10.71 -27.00
C LYS A 198 22.17 -11.56 -27.13
N LEU A 199 21.82 -11.92 -28.36
CA LEU A 199 20.68 -12.78 -28.65
C LEU A 199 21.10 -14.26 -28.53
N PRO A 200 20.30 -15.11 -27.86
CA PRO A 200 20.44 -16.56 -27.96
C PRO A 200 20.31 -17.03 -29.42
N HIS A 201 21.02 -18.10 -29.78
CA HIS A 201 21.05 -18.60 -31.15
C HIS A 201 19.66 -19.01 -31.67
N GLU A 202 18.78 -19.47 -30.77
CA GLU A 202 17.42 -19.88 -31.09
C GLU A 202 16.55 -18.73 -31.62
N VAL A 203 16.94 -17.48 -31.34
CA VAL A 203 16.19 -16.25 -31.68
C VAL A 203 17.05 -15.20 -32.38
N ASP A 204 18.29 -15.53 -32.78
CA ASP A 204 19.16 -14.62 -33.51
C ASP A 204 18.75 -14.43 -34.98
N GLY A 205 17.80 -15.24 -35.44
CA GLY A 205 17.24 -15.21 -36.79
C GLY A 205 18.08 -15.96 -37.85
N SER A 206 19.20 -16.57 -37.49
CA SER A 206 20.06 -17.34 -38.40
C SER A 206 19.35 -18.54 -39.04
N ALA A 207 18.44 -19.18 -38.31
CA ALA A 207 17.63 -20.31 -38.77
C ALA A 207 16.20 -19.91 -39.23
N GLY A 208 15.95 -18.62 -39.48
CA GLY A 208 14.62 -18.15 -39.85
C GLY A 208 14.12 -18.73 -41.17
N THR A 209 12.86 -19.17 -41.23
CA THR A 209 12.21 -19.78 -42.42
C THR A 209 12.29 -18.90 -43.67
N PHE A 210 12.33 -17.58 -43.50
CA PHE A 210 12.37 -16.60 -44.60
C PHE A 210 13.79 -16.06 -44.87
N ARG A 211 14.85 -16.65 -44.28
CA ARG A 211 16.22 -16.21 -44.54
C ARG A 211 16.66 -16.67 -45.93
N ALA A 212 17.09 -15.71 -46.75
CA ALA A 212 17.64 -15.99 -48.06
C ALA A 212 18.98 -16.76 -47.95
N PRO A 213 19.30 -17.66 -48.90
CA PRO A 213 20.59 -18.33 -48.94
C PRO A 213 21.76 -17.33 -48.99
N ARG A 214 22.84 -17.59 -48.25
CA ARG A 214 24.00 -16.66 -48.14
C ARG A 214 24.58 -16.22 -49.48
N ALA A 215 24.63 -17.12 -50.46
CA ALA A 215 25.11 -16.83 -51.81
C ALA A 215 24.29 -15.76 -52.56
N THR A 216 23.05 -15.51 -52.11
CA THR A 216 22.14 -14.52 -52.70
C THR A 216 22.05 -13.22 -51.88
N CYS A 217 22.68 -13.18 -50.70
CA CYS A 217 22.68 -12.01 -49.82
C CYS A 217 23.75 -11.01 -50.25
N THR A 218 23.34 -9.75 -50.44
CA THR A 218 24.26 -8.63 -50.71
C THR A 218 24.93 -8.10 -49.45
N LEU A 219 24.38 -8.40 -48.27
CA LEU A 219 24.97 -8.12 -46.97
C LEU A 219 25.68 -9.37 -46.46
N ASP A 220 26.93 -9.22 -46.02
CA ASP A 220 27.67 -10.28 -45.33
C ASP A 220 27.22 -10.36 -43.86
N ALA A 221 25.99 -10.86 -43.68
CA ALA A 221 25.35 -11.01 -42.37
C ALA A 221 24.69 -12.38 -42.26
N SER A 222 24.97 -13.09 -41.17
CA SER A 222 24.51 -14.46 -40.93
C SER A 222 23.31 -14.56 -39.98
N ASN A 223 23.01 -13.50 -39.25
CA ASN A 223 21.88 -13.37 -38.32
C ASN A 223 21.28 -11.95 -38.40
N ASP A 224 20.16 -11.72 -37.71
CA ASP A 224 19.46 -10.42 -37.76
C ASP A 224 20.26 -9.31 -37.08
N TYR A 225 21.04 -9.67 -36.06
CA TYR A 225 21.89 -8.73 -35.34
C TYR A 225 22.95 -8.11 -36.27
N GLU A 226 23.68 -8.95 -37.00
CA GLU A 226 24.69 -8.56 -37.98
C GLU A 226 24.09 -7.79 -39.16
N ALA A 227 22.87 -8.13 -39.59
CA ALA A 227 22.18 -7.45 -40.68
C ALA A 227 21.89 -5.99 -40.33
N VAL A 228 21.35 -5.74 -39.14
CA VAL A 228 21.08 -4.38 -38.64
C VAL A 228 22.39 -3.61 -38.41
N GLN A 229 23.42 -4.25 -37.86
CA GLN A 229 24.73 -3.61 -37.72
C GLN A 229 25.33 -3.19 -39.07
N SER A 230 25.26 -4.09 -40.06
CA SER A 230 25.71 -3.83 -41.43
C SER A 230 24.96 -2.66 -42.08
N LEU A 231 23.63 -2.60 -41.88
CA LEU A 231 22.82 -1.49 -42.36
C LEU A 231 23.21 -0.16 -41.70
N ARG A 232 23.32 -0.11 -40.37
CA ARG A 232 23.72 1.11 -39.64
C ARG A 232 25.12 1.59 -40.05
N ALA A 233 26.06 0.66 -40.26
CA ALA A 233 27.41 0.99 -40.73
C ALA A 233 27.38 1.60 -42.14
N ARG A 234 26.52 1.08 -43.03
CA ARG A 234 26.32 1.63 -44.38
C ARG A 234 25.69 3.03 -44.35
N GLU A 235 24.69 3.25 -43.51
CA GLU A 235 24.06 4.58 -43.34
C GLU A 235 25.05 5.63 -42.83
N ARG A 236 25.86 5.29 -41.82
CA ARG A 236 26.93 6.18 -41.31
C ARG A 236 27.90 6.58 -42.41
N LYS A 237 28.34 5.62 -43.25
CA LYS A 237 29.24 5.89 -44.38
C LYS A 237 28.60 6.84 -45.41
N TRP A 238 27.32 6.67 -45.72
CA TRP A 238 26.58 7.58 -46.60
C TRP A 238 26.50 9.00 -46.04
N THR A 239 26.19 9.15 -44.75
CA THR A 239 26.14 10.47 -44.11
C THR A 239 27.51 11.15 -44.06
N SER A 240 28.58 10.42 -43.78
CA SER A 240 29.95 10.98 -43.76
C SER A 240 30.46 11.33 -45.16
N ALA A 241 30.15 10.52 -46.18
CA ALA A 241 30.52 10.80 -47.57
C ALA A 241 29.74 11.99 -48.16
N GLY A 242 28.47 12.16 -47.77
CA GLY A 242 27.67 13.35 -48.11
C GLY A 242 28.20 14.62 -47.44
N ALA A 243 28.63 14.53 -46.19
CA ALA A 243 29.24 15.65 -45.46
C ALA A 243 30.61 16.07 -46.05
N LEU A 244 31.43 15.12 -46.50
CA LEU A 244 32.73 15.43 -47.13
C LEU A 244 32.57 16.11 -48.51
N LYS A 245 31.48 15.85 -49.24
CA LYS A 245 31.17 16.51 -50.52
C LYS A 245 30.66 17.95 -50.37
N MET A 246 30.24 18.35 -49.18
CA MET A 246 29.72 19.70 -48.89
C MET A 246 30.79 20.66 -48.35
N LEU A 247 32.00 20.15 -48.05
CA LEU A 247 33.13 20.90 -47.48
C LEU A 247 34.32 21.01 -48.44
N GLY A 248 34.16 20.64 -49.71
CA GLY A 248 35.14 20.78 -50.78
C GLY A 248 34.66 21.73 -51.86
#